data_AF-A0A9D3LY89-F1
#
_entry.id   AF-A0A9D3LY89-F1
#
_cell.length_a   1.000
_cell.length_b   1.000
_cell.length_c   1.000
_cell.angle_alpha   90.00
_cell.angle_beta   90.00
_cell.angle_gamma   90.00
#
_symmetry.space_group_name_H-M   'P 1'
#
loop_
_entity.id
_entity.type
_entity.pdbx_description
1 polymer ?
#
loop_
_entity_poly.entity_id
_entity_poly.type
_entity_poly.pdbx_seq_one_letter_code
_entity_poly.pdbx_strand_id
1 'polypeptide(L)'
;MATVTCRVQYLEDSDPFVCTNFPEPRRPPPYDFHENIALSEQIAGVHNLLVAPLKLEECALQLAPNGNYLDLELSLVEQRDDLEQFYEDIGKGKKPILILRTQLSVRVHSILEKLYNSQGPELRRSLFSLKQLFQDDKDLVPEFVNSEGLTCFIKVGSEADHNYQNYILRALSQIMLFVDGMNGVINHNETVQWLYTLSGSLSRLVVKTALKLLIVFVEYTETNGLLLIQAINAVDGRRGVKPWAYLTDILEEKNGSDSELLVYTMMLINKTLAALPDQDSFYDATDCLEQQGMEGIMQKHMSNKGTEPDLKHQFTIYERML
;
A
#
# COMPACT_ATOMS: atom_id res chain seq x y z
N MET A 1 -25.08 16.89 34.24
CA MET A 1 -23.89 16.67 33.40
C MET A 1 -24.28 17.05 31.97
N ALA A 2 -23.41 17.71 31.22
CA ALA A 2 -23.70 18.05 29.83
C ALA A 2 -23.82 16.77 28.99
N THR A 3 -24.84 16.70 28.14
CA THR A 3 -25.14 15.54 27.30
C THR A 3 -25.30 15.98 25.86
N VAL A 4 -24.78 15.17 24.94
CA VAL A 4 -24.93 15.35 23.50
C VAL A 4 -25.77 14.21 22.94
N THR A 5 -26.85 14.56 22.25
CA THR A 5 -27.67 13.57 21.55
C THR A 5 -27.10 13.29 20.17
N CYS A 6 -26.57 12.08 19.99
CA CYS A 6 -26.14 11.56 18.70
C CYS A 6 -27.20 10.61 18.11
N ARG A 7 -26.96 10.20 16.88
CA ARG A 7 -27.64 9.11 16.16
C ARG A 7 -26.64 7.96 16.05
N VAL A 8 -27.04 6.73 16.33
CA VAL A 8 -26.11 5.60 16.32
C VAL A 8 -26.54 4.52 15.32
N GLN A 9 -25.57 3.90 14.67
CA GLN A 9 -25.71 2.72 13.81
C GLN A 9 -24.55 1.76 14.11
N TYR A 10 -24.63 0.51 13.66
CA TYR A 10 -23.49 -0.38 13.60
C TYR A 10 -23.14 -0.75 12.17
N LEU A 11 -21.90 -1.14 11.93
CA LEU A 11 -21.44 -1.76 10.69
C LEU A 11 -20.91 -3.15 11.02
N GLU A 12 -21.44 -4.18 10.37
CA GLU A 12 -20.93 -5.54 10.53
C GLU A 12 -19.70 -5.73 9.63
N ASP A 13 -18.53 -5.58 10.24
CA ASP A 13 -17.22 -5.68 9.61
C ASP A 13 -16.22 -6.55 10.39
N SER A 14 -16.72 -7.51 11.19
CA SER A 14 -15.89 -8.44 11.96
C SER A 14 -15.01 -9.33 11.07
N ASP A 15 -15.54 -9.73 9.90
CA ASP A 15 -14.76 -10.37 8.82
C ASP A 15 -14.48 -9.36 7.70
N PRO A 16 -13.23 -8.84 7.59
CA PRO A 16 -12.84 -7.86 6.57
C PRO A 16 -13.09 -8.31 5.12
N PHE A 17 -13.24 -9.62 4.86
CA PHE A 17 -13.47 -10.16 3.53
C PHE A 17 -14.97 -10.31 3.18
N VAL A 18 -15.88 -10.05 4.13
CA VAL A 18 -17.35 -10.26 3.97
C VAL A 18 -18.17 -9.01 4.40
N CYS A 19 -17.52 -7.87 4.61
CA CYS A 19 -18.16 -6.66 5.13
C CYS A 19 -19.36 -6.17 4.30
N THR A 20 -20.38 -5.65 5.00
CA THR A 20 -21.46 -4.88 4.38
C THR A 20 -21.09 -3.40 4.39
N ASN A 21 -21.48 -2.65 3.36
CA ASN A 21 -21.23 -1.20 3.28
C ASN A 21 -22.38 -0.35 3.82
N PHE A 22 -23.35 -0.97 4.48
CA PHE A 22 -24.59 -0.31 4.89
C PHE A 22 -24.76 -0.39 6.41
N PRO A 23 -24.54 0.72 7.13
CA PRO A 23 -24.77 0.75 8.56
C PRO A 23 -26.24 0.51 8.92
N GLU A 24 -26.48 -0.25 9.98
CA GLU A 24 -27.80 -0.64 10.46
C GLU A 24 -28.10 -0.05 11.86
N PRO A 25 -29.36 0.25 12.19
CA PRO A 25 -30.53 0.21 11.31
C PRO A 25 -30.57 1.43 10.37
N ARG A 26 -31.31 1.31 9.26
CA ARG A 26 -31.50 2.41 8.27
C ARG A 26 -32.02 3.73 8.88
N ARG A 27 -32.75 3.65 10.00
CA ARG A 27 -33.17 4.81 10.79
C ARG A 27 -32.40 4.80 12.11
N PRO A 28 -31.28 5.54 12.22
CA PRO A 28 -30.44 5.50 13.41
C PRO A 28 -31.24 5.92 14.66
N PRO A 29 -31.32 5.10 15.72
CA PRO A 29 -31.90 5.55 16.98
C PRO A 29 -31.05 6.68 17.60
N PRO A 30 -31.66 7.60 18.38
CA PRO A 30 -30.91 8.57 19.16
C PRO A 30 -30.24 7.90 20.37
N TYR A 31 -29.06 8.38 20.76
CA TYR A 31 -28.37 8.02 21.99
C TYR A 31 -27.76 9.26 22.62
N ASP A 32 -27.91 9.41 23.94
CA ASP A 32 -27.39 10.55 24.69
C ASP A 32 -26.05 10.19 25.32
N PHE A 33 -24.97 10.79 24.82
CA PHE A 33 -23.63 10.66 25.39
C PHE A 33 -23.40 11.70 26.47
N HIS A 34 -22.75 11.30 27.56
CA HIS A 34 -22.20 12.21 28.56
C HIS A 34 -20.87 12.77 28.07
N GLU A 35 -20.77 14.09 28.00
CA GLU A 35 -19.62 14.76 27.39
C GLU A 35 -18.32 14.65 28.20
N ASN A 36 -18.43 14.44 29.52
CA ASN A 36 -17.31 14.43 30.47
C ASN A 36 -16.94 13.02 30.97
N ILE A 37 -17.47 11.98 30.33
CA ILE A 37 -17.17 10.57 30.67
C ILE A 37 -16.47 9.95 29.46
N ALA A 38 -15.46 9.11 29.70
CA ALA A 38 -14.78 8.38 28.66
C ALA A 38 -15.77 7.57 27.80
N LEU A 39 -15.51 7.47 26.50
CA LEU A 39 -16.39 6.76 25.59
C LEU A 39 -16.38 5.23 25.83
N SER A 40 -15.28 4.68 26.35
CA SER A 40 -15.13 3.28 26.75
C SER A 40 -16.13 2.86 27.84
N GLU A 41 -16.51 3.77 28.73
CA GLU A 41 -17.54 3.54 29.75
C GLU A 41 -18.97 3.60 29.19
N GLN A 42 -19.15 4.19 28.00
CA GLN A 42 -20.45 4.46 27.39
C GLN A 42 -20.78 3.54 26.20
N ILE A 43 -19.76 2.95 25.56
CA ILE A 43 -19.91 2.15 24.34
C ILE A 43 -20.81 0.92 24.53
N ALA A 44 -20.82 0.32 25.72
CA ALA A 44 -21.71 -0.78 26.07
C ALA A 44 -23.20 -0.40 25.94
N GLY A 45 -23.57 0.85 26.26
CA GLY A 45 -24.93 1.34 26.10
C GLY A 45 -25.33 1.45 24.63
N VAL A 46 -24.43 1.91 23.77
CA VAL A 46 -24.62 1.99 22.31
C VAL A 46 -24.77 0.59 21.72
N HIS A 47 -23.88 -0.33 22.08
CA HIS A 47 -23.90 -1.72 21.64
C HIS A 47 -25.22 -2.41 22.00
N ASN A 48 -25.67 -2.29 23.25
CA ASN A 48 -26.94 -2.85 23.72
C ASN A 48 -28.17 -2.24 23.02
N LEU A 49 -28.16 -0.92 22.78
CA LEU A 49 -29.26 -0.24 22.08
C LEU A 49 -29.40 -0.74 20.64
N LEU A 50 -28.27 -0.97 19.97
CA LEU A 50 -28.22 -1.41 18.58
C LEU A 50 -28.45 -2.90 18.42
N VAL A 51 -28.30 -3.68 19.49
CA VAL A 51 -28.26 -5.16 19.44
C VAL A 51 -27.23 -5.62 18.40
N ALA A 52 -26.07 -4.96 18.41
CA ALA A 52 -25.05 -5.15 17.38
C ALA A 52 -24.43 -6.56 17.50
N PRO A 53 -24.29 -7.32 16.38
CA PRO A 53 -23.68 -8.65 16.38
C PRO A 53 -22.14 -8.63 16.46
N LEU A 54 -21.57 -7.57 17.03
CA LEU A 54 -20.13 -7.37 17.23
C LEU A 54 -19.73 -7.79 18.65
N LYS A 55 -18.47 -8.18 18.85
CA LYS A 55 -17.92 -8.32 20.21
C LYS A 55 -17.65 -6.94 20.80
N LEU A 56 -18.14 -6.68 22.01
CA LEU A 56 -18.08 -5.35 22.63
C LEU A 56 -16.63 -4.88 22.83
N GLU A 57 -15.75 -5.77 23.26
CA GLU A 57 -14.33 -5.52 23.49
C GLU A 57 -13.52 -5.20 22.22
N GLU A 58 -14.04 -5.58 21.05
CA GLU A 58 -13.42 -5.35 19.73
C GLU A 58 -14.06 -4.14 19.02
N CYS A 59 -14.98 -3.43 19.67
CA CYS A 59 -15.71 -2.31 19.07
C CYS A 59 -14.93 -0.99 19.14
N ALA A 60 -15.20 -0.13 18.16
CA ALA A 60 -14.77 1.25 18.03
C ALA A 60 -15.97 2.13 17.66
N LEU A 61 -15.84 3.45 17.85
CA LEU A 61 -16.81 4.44 17.38
C LEU A 61 -16.19 5.29 16.28
N GLN A 62 -16.90 5.42 15.16
CA GLN A 62 -16.48 6.21 14.01
C GLN A 62 -17.54 7.26 13.67
N LEU A 63 -17.10 8.48 13.33
CA LEU A 63 -17.96 9.52 12.77
C LEU A 63 -18.34 9.19 11.32
N ALA A 64 -19.64 9.14 11.02
CA ALA A 64 -20.12 8.82 9.67
C ALA A 64 -19.69 9.83 8.57
N PRO A 65 -19.66 11.16 8.80
CA PRO A 65 -19.39 12.12 7.72
C PRO A 65 -17.96 12.12 7.18
N ASN A 66 -16.96 11.91 8.04
CA ASN A 66 -15.54 12.02 7.70
C ASN A 66 -14.74 10.73 7.95
N GLY A 67 -15.33 9.72 8.59
CA GLY A 67 -14.66 8.46 8.89
C GLY A 67 -13.69 8.53 10.07
N ASN A 68 -13.67 9.62 10.85
CA ASN A 68 -12.75 9.74 11.98
C ASN A 68 -13.13 8.76 13.09
N TYR A 69 -12.16 7.99 13.57
CA TYR A 69 -12.31 7.14 14.75
C TYR A 69 -12.17 7.98 16.01
N LEU A 70 -13.07 7.76 16.97
CA LEU A 70 -13.01 8.38 18.28
C LEU A 70 -12.03 7.63 19.18
N ASP A 71 -11.27 8.36 19.99
CA ASP A 71 -10.49 7.76 21.07
C ASP A 71 -11.45 7.35 22.18
N LEU A 72 -11.54 6.04 22.44
CA LEU A 72 -12.45 5.50 23.44
C LEU A 72 -12.00 5.79 24.88
N GLU A 73 -10.70 6.00 25.10
CA GLU A 73 -10.17 6.29 26.43
C GLU A 73 -10.43 7.74 26.86
N LEU A 74 -10.80 8.61 25.91
CA LEU A 74 -11.12 10.01 26.16
C LEU A 74 -12.63 10.26 26.17
N SER A 75 -13.03 11.29 26.90
CA SER A 75 -14.36 11.88 26.80
C SER A 75 -14.50 12.76 25.54
N LEU A 76 -15.73 13.15 25.20
CA LEU A 76 -15.97 14.04 24.04
C LEU A 76 -15.34 15.42 24.22
N VAL A 77 -15.26 15.90 25.47
CA VAL A 77 -14.62 17.20 25.78
C VAL A 77 -13.10 17.12 25.67
N GLU A 78 -12.49 16.01 26.07
CA GLU A 78 -11.03 15.85 26.03
C GLU A 78 -10.47 15.78 24.61
N GLN A 79 -11.24 15.21 23.67
CA GLN A 79 -10.87 15.14 22.24
C GLN A 79 -11.59 16.20 21.39
N ARG A 80 -12.03 17.30 22.01
CA ARG A 80 -12.87 18.32 21.35
C ARG A 80 -12.20 18.99 20.16
N ASP A 81 -10.89 19.17 20.21
CA ASP A 81 -10.10 19.79 19.15
C ASP A 81 -10.17 18.97 17.84
N ASP A 82 -10.30 17.64 17.94
CA ASP A 82 -10.50 16.75 16.78
C ASP A 82 -11.99 16.65 16.35
N LEU A 83 -12.90 17.27 17.12
CA LEU A 83 -14.35 17.22 16.97
C LEU A 83 -14.99 18.58 16.64
N GLU A 84 -14.23 19.55 16.13
CA GLU A 84 -14.75 20.89 15.79
C GLU A 84 -16.01 20.82 14.91
N GLN A 85 -15.96 20.08 13.80
CA GLN A 85 -17.09 19.95 12.88
C GLN A 85 -18.31 19.25 13.52
N PHE A 86 -18.05 18.27 14.41
CA PHE A 86 -19.09 17.57 15.16
C PHE A 86 -19.85 18.53 16.07
N TYR A 87 -19.12 19.37 16.81
CA TYR A 87 -19.70 20.38 17.71
C TYR A 87 -20.38 21.53 16.97
N GLU A 88 -19.87 21.93 15.80
CA GLU A 88 -20.58 22.89 14.94
C GLU A 88 -21.95 22.36 14.48
N ASP A 89 -22.03 21.09 14.10
CA ASP A 89 -23.27 20.48 13.65
C ASP A 89 -24.31 20.40 14.78
N ILE A 90 -23.85 20.11 15.99
CA ILE A 90 -24.68 20.18 17.20
C ILE A 90 -25.16 21.62 17.44
N GLY A 91 -24.29 22.62 17.29
CA GLY A 91 -24.66 24.04 17.39
C GLY A 91 -25.71 24.47 16.36
N LYS A 92 -25.75 23.81 15.20
CA LYS A 92 -26.77 23.99 14.15
C LYS A 92 -28.04 23.18 14.40
N GLY A 93 -28.15 22.49 15.55
CA GLY A 93 -29.30 21.66 15.93
C GLY A 93 -29.36 20.29 15.24
N LYS A 94 -28.28 19.86 14.57
CA LYS A 94 -28.20 18.52 13.99
C LYS A 94 -27.84 17.49 15.07
N LYS A 95 -28.10 16.23 14.75
CA LYS A 95 -27.68 15.08 15.57
C LYS A 95 -26.61 14.31 14.77
N PRO A 96 -25.32 14.42 15.13
CA PRO A 96 -24.25 13.70 14.44
C PRO A 96 -24.49 12.19 14.47
N ILE A 97 -24.00 11.48 13.45
CA ILE A 97 -24.13 10.03 13.32
C ILE A 97 -22.80 9.37 13.71
N LEU A 98 -22.87 8.44 14.66
CA LEU A 98 -21.78 7.58 15.08
C LEU A 98 -22.05 6.15 14.63
N ILE A 99 -21.01 5.49 14.15
CA ILE A 99 -21.02 4.11 13.69
C ILE A 99 -20.21 3.28 14.68
N LEU A 100 -20.88 2.33 15.33
CA LEU A 100 -20.26 1.27 16.09
C LEU A 100 -19.73 0.21 15.12
N ARG A 101 -18.43 -0.06 15.13
CA ARG A 101 -17.82 -1.02 14.20
C ARG A 101 -16.60 -1.69 14.82
N THR A 102 -16.01 -2.65 14.13
CA THR A 102 -14.83 -3.36 14.61
C THR A 102 -13.58 -2.46 14.53
N GLN A 103 -12.74 -2.49 15.56
CA GLN A 103 -11.47 -1.76 15.62
C GLN A 103 -10.58 -2.08 14.41
N LEU A 104 -9.83 -1.07 13.94
CA LEU A 104 -8.89 -1.22 12.83
C LEU A 104 -7.85 -2.31 13.11
N SER A 105 -7.28 -2.29 14.32
CA SER A 105 -6.29 -3.28 14.77
C SER A 105 -6.83 -4.71 14.68
N VAL A 106 -8.03 -4.96 15.23
CA VAL A 106 -8.69 -6.27 15.19
C VAL A 106 -8.91 -6.71 13.73
N ARG A 107 -9.41 -5.82 12.87
CA ARG A 107 -9.62 -6.13 11.45
C ARG A 107 -8.31 -6.45 10.72
N VAL A 108 -7.24 -5.69 10.98
CA VAL A 108 -5.92 -5.97 10.40
C VAL A 108 -5.37 -7.31 10.89
N HIS A 109 -5.50 -7.64 12.18
CA HIS A 109 -5.09 -8.94 12.70
C HIS A 109 -5.86 -10.08 12.03
N SER A 110 -7.18 -9.93 11.83
CA SER A 110 -8.00 -10.89 11.08
C SER A 110 -7.53 -11.06 9.63
N ILE A 111 -7.13 -9.98 8.95
CA ILE A 111 -6.54 -10.04 7.61
C ILE A 111 -5.26 -10.87 7.64
N LEU A 112 -4.32 -10.54 8.53
CA LEU A 112 -3.02 -11.21 8.63
C LEU A 112 -3.18 -12.69 8.97
N GLU A 113 -4.03 -13.02 9.94
CA GLU A 113 -4.34 -14.40 10.32
C GLU A 113 -4.87 -15.18 9.11
N LYS A 114 -5.80 -14.59 8.35
CA LYS A 114 -6.33 -15.21 7.13
C LYS A 114 -5.24 -15.47 6.10
N LEU A 115 -4.33 -14.51 5.88
CA LEU A 115 -3.26 -14.65 4.90
C LEU A 115 -2.22 -15.70 5.29
N TYR A 116 -1.88 -15.81 6.58
CA TYR A 116 -0.93 -16.80 7.07
C TYR A 116 -1.50 -18.22 7.13
N ASN A 117 -2.80 -18.36 7.42
CA ASN A 117 -3.40 -19.67 7.70
C ASN A 117 -4.22 -20.25 6.53
N SER A 118 -4.49 -19.47 5.48
CA SER A 118 -5.24 -19.96 4.32
C SER A 118 -4.33 -20.57 3.26
N GLN A 119 -4.86 -21.54 2.49
CA GLN A 119 -4.17 -22.10 1.33
C GLN A 119 -5.13 -22.26 0.13
N GLY A 120 -4.56 -22.45 -1.06
CA GLY A 120 -5.32 -22.77 -2.27
C GLY A 120 -6.44 -21.74 -2.60
N PRO A 121 -7.66 -22.19 -2.93
CA PRO A 121 -8.76 -21.29 -3.34
C PRO A 121 -9.15 -20.23 -2.31
N GLU A 122 -8.92 -20.49 -1.02
CA GLU A 122 -9.22 -19.54 0.05
C GLU A 122 -8.21 -18.39 0.06
N LEU A 123 -6.91 -18.72 0.12
CA LEU A 123 -5.84 -17.72 0.04
C LEU A 123 -5.95 -16.89 -1.24
N ARG A 124 -6.25 -17.54 -2.37
CA ARG A 124 -6.46 -16.86 -3.66
C ARG A 124 -7.57 -15.80 -3.57
N ARG A 125 -8.70 -16.12 -2.94
CA ARG A 125 -9.82 -15.18 -2.77
C ARG A 125 -9.44 -14.04 -1.84
N SER A 126 -8.81 -14.34 -0.70
CA SER A 126 -8.33 -13.32 0.24
C SER A 126 -7.38 -12.33 -0.45
N LEU A 127 -6.33 -12.83 -1.11
CA LEU A 127 -5.38 -11.99 -1.85
C LEU A 127 -6.05 -11.14 -2.94
N PHE A 128 -7.00 -11.72 -3.68
CA PHE A 128 -7.73 -11.00 -4.72
C PHE A 128 -8.53 -9.81 -4.16
N SER A 129 -9.16 -9.98 -2.99
CA SER A 129 -10.01 -8.98 -2.35
C SER A 129 -9.23 -7.84 -1.68
N LEU A 130 -7.96 -8.06 -1.30
CA LEU A 130 -7.16 -7.08 -0.55
C LEU A 130 -7.10 -5.69 -1.22
N LYS A 131 -7.01 -5.63 -2.55
CA LYS A 131 -7.01 -4.35 -3.27
C LYS A 131 -8.28 -3.55 -2.94
N GLN A 132 -9.45 -4.18 -3.06
CA GLN A 132 -10.73 -3.52 -2.83
C GLN A 132 -10.87 -3.12 -1.36
N LEU A 133 -10.42 -3.97 -0.45
CA LEU A 133 -10.44 -3.73 0.99
C LEU A 133 -9.66 -2.45 1.37
N PHE A 134 -8.42 -2.28 0.89
CA PHE A 134 -7.65 -1.05 1.15
C PHE A 134 -8.16 0.18 0.38
N GLN A 135 -8.92 -0.04 -0.70
CA GLN A 135 -9.52 1.04 -1.46
C GLN A 135 -10.77 1.58 -0.76
N ASP A 136 -11.60 0.70 -0.18
CA ASP A 136 -12.85 1.05 0.48
C ASP A 136 -12.63 1.57 1.91
N ASP A 137 -11.58 1.12 2.58
CA ASP A 137 -11.23 1.53 3.93
C ASP A 137 -9.72 1.86 4.03
N LYS A 138 -9.39 3.11 3.68
CA LYS A 138 -8.01 3.62 3.67
C LYS A 138 -7.35 3.61 5.05
N ASP A 139 -8.13 3.66 6.13
CA ASP A 139 -7.61 3.73 7.49
C ASP A 139 -6.98 2.39 7.92
N LEU A 140 -7.27 1.30 7.19
CA LEU A 140 -6.59 0.02 7.35
C LEU A 140 -5.13 0.05 6.88
N VAL A 141 -4.75 0.98 6.00
CA VAL A 141 -3.39 1.02 5.42
C VAL A 141 -2.31 1.32 6.47
N PRO A 142 -2.39 2.41 7.26
CA PRO A 142 -1.39 2.65 8.31
C PRO A 142 -1.35 1.51 9.33
N GLU A 143 -2.51 0.99 9.75
CA GLU A 143 -2.59 -0.10 10.71
C GLU A 143 -1.98 -1.42 10.16
N PHE A 144 -2.19 -1.71 8.88
CA PHE A 144 -1.63 -2.87 8.20
C PHE A 144 -0.11 -2.78 8.09
N VAL A 145 0.44 -1.60 7.78
CA VAL A 145 1.88 -1.37 7.76
C VAL A 145 2.48 -1.55 9.16
N ASN A 146 1.86 -0.96 10.18
CA ASN A 146 2.33 -1.04 11.57
C ASN A 146 2.29 -2.48 12.13
N SER A 147 1.38 -3.31 11.64
CA SER A 147 1.21 -4.71 12.05
C SER A 147 2.03 -5.71 11.23
N GLU A 148 3.18 -5.30 10.66
CA GLU A 148 4.05 -6.14 9.81
C GLU A 148 3.36 -6.72 8.55
N GLY A 149 2.33 -6.04 8.04
CA GLY A 149 1.59 -6.52 6.87
C GLY A 149 2.41 -6.60 5.59
N LEU A 150 3.39 -5.71 5.41
CA LEU A 150 4.34 -5.81 4.30
C LEU A 150 5.22 -7.06 4.41
N THR A 151 5.67 -7.41 5.62
CA THR A 151 6.41 -8.66 5.87
C THR A 151 5.54 -9.87 5.53
N CYS A 152 4.24 -9.84 5.86
CA CYS A 152 3.29 -10.87 5.46
C CYS A 152 3.24 -11.02 3.92
N PHE A 153 3.19 -9.92 3.17
CA PHE A 153 3.21 -9.97 1.71
C PHE A 153 4.46 -10.62 1.16
N ILE A 154 5.63 -10.35 1.73
CA ILE A 154 6.90 -10.95 1.25
C ILE A 154 6.95 -12.44 1.56
N LYS A 155 6.51 -12.85 2.77
CA LYS A 155 6.45 -14.26 3.16
C LYS A 155 5.51 -15.05 2.25
N VAL A 156 4.29 -14.55 2.03
CA VAL A 156 3.31 -15.23 1.17
C VAL A 156 3.71 -15.17 -0.30
N GLY A 157 4.28 -14.06 -0.76
CA GLY A 157 4.57 -13.82 -2.18
C GLY A 157 5.83 -14.50 -2.70
N SER A 158 6.85 -14.70 -1.86
CA SER A 158 8.14 -15.28 -2.27
C SER A 158 8.02 -16.75 -2.71
N GLU A 159 7.08 -17.50 -2.14
CA GLU A 159 6.88 -18.93 -2.44
C GLU A 159 5.67 -19.20 -3.35
N ALA A 160 4.93 -18.15 -3.72
CA ALA A 160 3.67 -18.30 -4.44
C ALA A 160 3.82 -18.26 -5.97
N ASP A 161 2.82 -18.78 -6.67
CA ASP A 161 2.75 -18.69 -8.12
C ASP A 161 2.51 -17.25 -8.62
N HIS A 162 2.72 -17.03 -9.91
CA HIS A 162 2.62 -15.71 -10.53
C HIS A 162 1.24 -15.04 -10.39
N ASN A 163 0.14 -15.79 -10.21
CA ASN A 163 -1.18 -15.23 -10.00
C ASN A 163 -1.31 -14.62 -8.60
N TYR A 164 -0.78 -15.32 -7.59
CA TYR A 164 -0.80 -14.87 -6.20
C TYR A 164 0.11 -13.67 -6.04
N GLN A 165 1.32 -13.72 -6.61
CA GLN A 165 2.23 -12.58 -6.70
C GLN A 165 1.53 -11.37 -7.33
N ASN A 166 0.82 -11.55 -8.45
CA ASN A 166 0.10 -10.46 -9.09
C ASN A 166 -1.04 -9.88 -8.22
N TYR A 167 -1.74 -10.70 -7.43
CA TYR A 167 -2.74 -10.17 -6.48
C TYR A 167 -2.09 -9.36 -5.35
N ILE A 168 -0.96 -9.83 -4.82
CA ILE A 168 -0.17 -9.09 -3.83
C ILE A 168 0.32 -7.76 -4.42
N LEU A 169 0.85 -7.75 -5.64
CA LEU A 169 1.29 -6.52 -6.30
C LEU A 169 0.14 -5.53 -6.52
N ARG A 170 -1.07 -6.01 -6.81
CA ARG A 170 -2.26 -5.14 -6.93
C ARG A 170 -2.66 -4.54 -5.58
N ALA A 171 -2.55 -5.28 -4.48
CA ALA A 171 -2.80 -4.77 -3.14
C ALA A 171 -1.70 -3.77 -2.73
N LEU A 172 -0.43 -4.09 -2.97
CA LEU A 172 0.71 -3.21 -2.73
C LEU A 172 0.59 -1.90 -3.54
N SER A 173 0.16 -1.99 -4.80
CA SER A 173 -0.16 -0.82 -5.62
C SER A 173 -1.19 0.09 -4.98
N GLN A 174 -2.20 -0.48 -4.30
CA GLN A 174 -3.23 0.31 -3.62
C GLN A 174 -2.68 0.95 -2.35
N ILE A 175 -1.86 0.21 -1.58
CA ILE A 175 -1.18 0.72 -0.37
C ILE A 175 -0.29 1.92 -0.71
N MET A 176 0.51 1.82 -1.78
CA MET A 176 1.45 2.88 -2.21
C MET A 176 0.77 4.18 -2.67
N LEU A 177 -0.56 4.19 -2.89
CA LEU A 177 -1.29 5.44 -3.18
C LEU A 177 -1.49 6.32 -1.95
N PHE A 178 -1.33 5.75 -0.75
CA PHE A 178 -1.48 6.47 0.52
C PHE A 178 -0.11 6.83 1.09
N VAL A 179 -0.01 7.99 1.74
CA VAL A 179 1.25 8.50 2.31
C VAL A 179 1.82 7.51 3.33
N ASP A 180 1.00 7.01 4.27
CA ASP A 180 1.44 6.03 5.27
C ASP A 180 1.86 4.71 4.63
N GLY A 181 1.15 4.28 3.58
CA GLY A 181 1.49 3.08 2.83
C GLY A 181 2.83 3.19 2.10
N MET A 182 3.08 4.31 1.42
CA MET A 182 4.36 4.57 0.76
C MET A 182 5.50 4.68 1.77
N ASN A 183 5.31 5.41 2.88
CA ASN A 183 6.30 5.49 3.96
C ASN A 183 6.59 4.11 4.57
N GLY A 184 5.58 3.25 4.69
CA GLY A 184 5.75 1.85 5.06
C GLY A 184 6.68 1.10 4.11
N VAL A 185 6.49 1.26 2.79
CA VAL A 185 7.36 0.62 1.78
C VAL A 185 8.79 1.18 1.82
N ILE A 186 8.95 2.50 2.01
CA ILE A 186 10.26 3.16 2.18
C ILE A 186 11.01 2.55 3.38
N ASN A 187 10.31 2.30 4.48
CA ASN A 187 10.88 1.76 5.71
C ASN A 187 11.01 0.22 5.71
N HIS A 188 10.58 -0.47 4.65
CA HIS A 188 10.60 -1.94 4.55
C HIS A 188 11.39 -2.40 3.31
N ASN A 189 12.72 -2.41 3.44
CA ASN A 189 13.67 -2.70 2.36
C ASN A 189 13.40 -4.06 1.67
N GLU A 190 12.92 -5.07 2.39
CA GLU A 190 12.56 -6.37 1.85
C GLU A 190 11.48 -6.27 0.77
N THR A 191 10.58 -5.29 0.85
CA THR A 191 9.58 -5.03 -0.20
C THR A 191 10.23 -4.55 -1.48
N VAL A 192 11.18 -3.61 -1.39
CA VAL A 192 11.90 -3.07 -2.56
C VAL A 192 12.78 -4.16 -3.19
N GLN A 193 13.46 -4.97 -2.37
CA GLN A 193 14.23 -6.13 -2.84
C GLN A 193 13.33 -7.15 -3.54
N TRP A 194 12.14 -7.41 -3.00
CA TRP A 194 11.18 -8.33 -3.62
C TRP A 194 10.66 -7.80 -4.95
N LEU A 195 10.28 -6.51 -5.03
CA LEU A 195 9.90 -5.86 -6.29
C LEU A 195 11.01 -5.95 -7.35
N TYR A 196 12.26 -5.69 -6.96
CA TYR A 196 13.40 -5.87 -7.86
C TYR A 196 13.55 -7.32 -8.33
N THR A 197 13.43 -8.28 -7.42
CA THR A 197 13.49 -9.72 -7.74
C THR A 197 12.39 -10.12 -8.73
N LEU A 198 11.18 -9.57 -8.59
CA LEU A 198 10.05 -9.84 -9.47
C LEU A 198 10.21 -9.27 -10.89
N SER A 199 11.10 -8.30 -11.10
CA SER A 199 11.48 -7.86 -12.45
C SER A 199 12.15 -8.98 -13.27
N GLY A 200 12.74 -9.97 -12.59
CA GLY A 200 13.29 -11.18 -13.19
C GLY A 200 12.31 -12.34 -13.37
N SER A 201 11.01 -12.14 -13.14
CA SER A 201 10.01 -13.21 -13.24
C SER A 201 9.80 -13.69 -14.68
N LEU A 202 9.47 -14.98 -14.84
CA LEU A 202 9.02 -15.54 -16.13
C LEU A 202 7.62 -15.03 -16.54
N SER A 203 6.85 -14.47 -15.60
CA SER A 203 5.53 -13.91 -15.90
C SER A 203 5.65 -12.45 -16.31
N ARG A 204 5.41 -12.17 -17.60
CA ARG A 204 5.36 -10.82 -18.17
C ARG A 204 4.51 -9.85 -17.33
N LEU A 205 3.36 -10.32 -16.83
CA LEU A 205 2.45 -9.48 -16.04
C LEU A 205 3.07 -9.09 -14.69
N VAL A 206 3.78 -10.01 -14.05
CA VAL A 206 4.48 -9.76 -12.78
C VAL A 206 5.62 -8.77 -13.01
N VAL A 207 6.45 -8.97 -14.05
CA VAL A 207 7.53 -8.05 -14.44
C VAL A 207 6.99 -6.64 -14.70
N LYS A 208 5.97 -6.52 -15.55
CA LYS A 208 5.33 -5.24 -15.87
C LYS A 208 4.85 -4.51 -14.61
N THR A 209 4.19 -5.24 -13.71
CA THR A 209 3.62 -4.64 -12.50
C THR A 209 4.71 -4.23 -11.52
N ALA A 210 5.74 -5.05 -11.33
CA ALA A 210 6.89 -4.73 -10.50
C ALA A 210 7.63 -3.48 -10.99
N LEU A 211 7.93 -3.39 -12.29
CA LEU A 211 8.58 -2.21 -12.89
C LEU A 211 7.75 -0.93 -12.65
N LYS A 212 6.43 -0.98 -12.81
CA LYS A 212 5.55 0.16 -12.54
C LYS A 212 5.59 0.59 -11.07
N LEU A 213 5.57 -0.35 -10.14
CA LEU A 213 5.65 -0.03 -8.71
C LEU A 213 7.02 0.55 -8.34
N LEU A 214 8.11 0.04 -8.90
CA LEU A 214 9.44 0.61 -8.71
C LEU A 214 9.54 2.03 -9.27
N ILE A 215 8.92 2.31 -10.42
CA ILE A 215 8.85 3.67 -10.98
C ILE A 215 8.08 4.59 -10.02
N VAL A 216 6.88 4.20 -9.58
CA VAL A 216 6.09 4.98 -8.62
C VAL A 216 6.85 5.20 -7.30
N PHE A 217 7.60 4.20 -6.84
CA PHE A 217 8.45 4.31 -5.66
C PHE A 217 9.54 5.37 -5.84
N VAL A 218 10.31 5.32 -6.93
CA VAL A 218 11.39 6.29 -7.19
C VAL A 218 10.85 7.70 -7.46
N GLU A 219 9.68 7.82 -8.08
CA GLU A 219 9.04 9.12 -8.33
C GLU A 219 8.52 9.82 -7.08
N TYR A 220 8.32 9.09 -5.98
CA TYR A 220 7.70 9.65 -4.78
C TYR A 220 8.59 10.65 -4.05
N THR A 221 9.89 10.36 -3.90
CA THR A 221 10.87 11.25 -3.28
C THR A 221 12.28 10.93 -3.79
N GLU A 222 13.15 11.94 -3.87
CA GLU A 222 14.50 11.82 -4.43
C GLU A 222 15.34 10.75 -3.69
N THR A 223 15.15 10.59 -2.37
CA THR A 223 15.87 9.60 -1.57
C THR A 223 15.58 8.14 -1.96
N ASN A 224 14.45 7.87 -2.62
CA ASN A 224 14.05 6.51 -2.98
C ASN A 224 14.94 5.91 -4.09
N GLY A 225 15.60 6.73 -4.90
CA GLY A 225 16.59 6.25 -5.87
C GLY A 225 17.73 5.47 -5.20
N LEU A 226 18.27 6.02 -4.09
CA LEU A 226 19.32 5.35 -3.30
C LEU A 226 18.82 4.05 -2.65
N LEU A 227 17.59 4.04 -2.12
CA LEU A 227 16.99 2.84 -1.53
C LEU A 227 16.82 1.72 -2.56
N LEU A 228 16.44 2.07 -3.79
CA LEU A 228 16.37 1.09 -4.88
C LEU A 228 17.75 0.53 -5.22
N ILE A 229 18.79 1.36 -5.33
CA ILE A 229 20.16 0.89 -5.59
C ILE A 229 20.64 -0.04 -4.47
N GLN A 230 20.37 0.29 -3.21
CA GLN A 230 20.69 -0.58 -2.07
C GLN A 230 19.99 -1.94 -2.17
N ALA A 231 18.70 -1.95 -2.54
CA ALA A 231 17.94 -3.17 -2.73
C ALA A 231 18.50 -4.03 -3.89
N ILE A 232 18.87 -3.40 -5.01
CA ILE A 232 19.51 -4.06 -6.17
C ILE A 232 20.83 -4.71 -5.74
N ASN A 233 21.71 -3.95 -5.09
CA ASN A 233 23.01 -4.44 -4.61
C ASN A 233 22.85 -5.62 -3.64
N ALA A 234 21.87 -5.55 -2.74
CA ALA A 234 21.60 -6.63 -1.78
C ALA A 234 21.07 -7.91 -2.45
N VAL A 235 20.21 -7.78 -3.47
CA VAL A 235 19.67 -8.94 -4.21
C VAL A 235 20.73 -9.57 -5.09
N ASP A 236 21.40 -8.78 -5.94
CA ASP A 236 22.39 -9.30 -6.88
C ASP A 236 23.67 -9.77 -6.19
N GLY A 237 24.09 -9.09 -5.12
CA GLY A 237 25.20 -9.53 -4.27
C GLY A 237 24.94 -10.91 -3.65
N ARG A 238 23.72 -11.18 -3.16
CA ARG A 238 23.33 -12.52 -2.67
C ARG A 238 23.29 -13.58 -3.78
N ARG A 239 22.95 -13.18 -5.00
CA ARG A 239 22.95 -14.06 -6.19
C ARG A 239 24.35 -14.29 -6.76
N GLY A 240 25.36 -13.54 -6.31
CA GLY A 240 26.73 -13.61 -6.84
C GLY A 240 26.84 -13.07 -8.27
N VAL A 241 25.93 -12.18 -8.68
CA VAL A 241 25.95 -11.52 -9.99
C VAL A 241 26.24 -10.03 -9.84
N LYS A 242 26.62 -9.36 -10.93
CA LYS A 242 26.81 -7.91 -10.92
C LYS A 242 25.46 -7.20 -10.68
N PRO A 243 25.45 -6.05 -9.98
CA PRO A 243 24.24 -5.25 -9.80
C PRO A 243 23.55 -4.89 -11.11
N TRP A 244 22.22 -4.72 -11.07
CA TRP A 244 21.34 -4.39 -12.21
C TRP A 244 21.01 -5.56 -13.14
N ALA A 245 21.40 -6.79 -12.81
CA ALA A 245 21.33 -7.95 -13.69
C ALA A 245 19.92 -8.20 -14.26
N TYR A 246 18.87 -8.12 -13.42
CA TYR A 246 17.50 -8.34 -13.92
C TYR A 246 17.03 -7.28 -14.91
N LEU A 247 17.40 -6.01 -14.72
CA LEU A 247 17.01 -4.94 -15.65
C LEU A 247 17.76 -5.09 -16.97
N THR A 248 19.06 -5.40 -16.92
CA THR A 248 19.88 -5.61 -18.12
C THR A 248 19.42 -6.84 -18.90
N ASP A 249 19.01 -7.92 -18.22
CA ASP A 249 18.43 -9.10 -18.86
C ASP A 249 17.16 -8.78 -19.65
N ILE A 250 16.32 -7.86 -19.15
CA ILE A 250 15.14 -7.35 -19.88
C ILE A 250 15.60 -6.57 -21.11
N LEU A 251 16.57 -5.65 -20.96
CA LEU A 251 17.07 -4.83 -22.07
C LEU A 251 17.77 -5.63 -23.17
N GLU A 252 18.37 -6.76 -22.82
CA GLU A 252 18.97 -7.72 -23.75
C GLU A 252 17.92 -8.63 -24.42
N GLU A 253 16.66 -8.54 -24.01
CA GLU A 253 15.53 -9.33 -24.54
C GLU A 253 15.71 -10.85 -24.33
N LYS A 254 16.39 -11.27 -23.25
CA LYS A 254 16.68 -12.69 -22.97
C LYS A 254 15.44 -13.58 -22.89
N ASN A 255 14.32 -13.00 -22.46
CA ASN A 255 13.02 -13.69 -22.33
C ASN A 255 12.03 -13.32 -23.45
N GLY A 256 12.52 -12.75 -24.56
CA GLY A 256 11.73 -12.29 -25.69
C GLY A 256 11.66 -10.76 -25.79
N SER A 257 11.44 -10.26 -27.00
CA SER A 257 11.27 -8.84 -27.30
C SER A 257 9.94 -8.32 -26.78
N ASP A 258 9.98 -7.31 -25.91
CA ASP A 258 8.79 -6.62 -25.41
C ASP A 258 9.04 -5.13 -25.23
N SER A 259 8.63 -4.33 -26.22
CA SER A 259 8.91 -2.89 -26.25
C SER A 259 8.40 -2.17 -25.00
N GLU A 260 7.24 -2.56 -24.46
CA GLU A 260 6.66 -1.92 -23.28
C GLU A 260 7.53 -2.16 -22.04
N LEU A 261 8.04 -3.39 -21.86
CA LEU A 261 8.95 -3.70 -20.75
C LEU A 261 10.30 -3.00 -20.91
N LEU A 262 10.82 -2.89 -22.13
CA LEU A 262 12.05 -2.17 -22.43
C LEU A 262 11.91 -0.68 -22.04
N VAL A 263 10.79 -0.04 -22.42
CA VAL A 263 10.50 1.36 -22.08
C VAL A 263 10.40 1.56 -20.57
N TYR A 264 9.67 0.71 -19.84
CA TYR A 264 9.57 0.82 -18.38
C TYR A 264 10.92 0.58 -17.70
N THR A 265 11.73 -0.34 -18.21
CA THR A 265 13.06 -0.62 -17.65
C THR A 265 13.98 0.59 -17.80
N MET A 266 14.04 1.19 -18.98
CA MET A 266 14.83 2.41 -19.18
C MET A 266 14.27 3.61 -18.41
N MET A 267 12.95 3.75 -18.32
CA MET A 267 12.32 4.80 -17.53
C MET A 267 12.69 4.68 -16.05
N LEU A 268 12.70 3.46 -15.50
CA LEU A 268 13.12 3.20 -14.12
C LEU A 268 14.58 3.58 -13.92
N ILE A 269 15.49 3.15 -14.80
CA ILE A 269 16.92 3.49 -14.73
C ILE A 269 17.10 5.02 -14.76
N ASN A 270 16.54 5.70 -15.75
CA ASN A 270 16.65 7.15 -15.91
C ASN A 270 16.14 7.91 -14.68
N LYS A 271 14.99 7.50 -14.12
CA LYS A 271 14.43 8.14 -12.91
C LYS A 271 15.27 7.87 -11.67
N THR A 272 15.84 6.67 -11.57
CA THR A 272 16.71 6.29 -10.45
C THR A 272 17.97 7.14 -10.47
N LEU A 273 18.62 7.28 -11.64
CA LEU A 273 19.82 8.08 -11.79
C LEU A 273 19.56 9.58 -11.59
N ALA A 274 18.44 10.10 -12.12
CA ALA A 274 18.06 11.49 -11.95
C ALA A 274 17.73 11.89 -10.51
N ALA A 275 17.40 10.92 -9.65
CA ALA A 275 17.06 11.13 -8.24
C ALA A 275 18.29 11.11 -7.31
N LEU A 276 19.50 10.81 -7.82
CA LEU A 276 20.68 10.69 -6.97
C LEU A 276 21.16 12.08 -6.49
N PRO A 277 21.48 12.21 -5.18
CA PRO A 277 21.74 13.52 -4.57
C PRO A 277 23.12 14.08 -4.89
N ASP A 278 24.06 13.25 -5.33
CA ASP A 278 25.45 13.61 -5.55
C ASP A 278 26.07 12.87 -6.75
N GLN A 279 27.16 13.42 -7.27
CA GLN A 279 27.85 12.90 -8.44
C GLN A 279 28.55 11.56 -8.17
N ASP A 280 29.04 11.31 -6.96
CA ASP A 280 29.76 10.07 -6.64
C ASP A 280 28.80 8.88 -6.73
N SER A 281 27.63 9.00 -6.11
CA SER A 281 26.54 8.02 -6.21
C SER A 281 26.08 7.80 -7.64
N PHE A 282 26.03 8.85 -8.45
CA PHE A 282 25.68 8.76 -9.88
C PHE A 282 26.73 7.97 -10.67
N TYR A 283 28.02 8.28 -10.51
CA TYR A 283 29.09 7.58 -11.21
C TYR A 283 29.20 6.12 -10.77
N ASP A 284 29.03 5.82 -9.48
CA ASP A 284 29.00 4.43 -8.98
C ASP A 284 27.89 3.61 -9.66
N ALA A 285 26.71 4.21 -9.86
CA ALA A 285 25.58 3.55 -10.51
C ALA A 285 25.81 3.36 -12.01
N THR A 286 26.28 4.39 -12.71
CA THR A 286 26.56 4.31 -14.16
C THR A 286 27.71 3.36 -14.47
N ASP A 287 28.76 3.33 -13.64
CA ASP A 287 29.88 2.38 -13.80
C ASP A 287 29.41 0.94 -13.67
N CYS A 288 28.48 0.66 -12.75
CA CYS A 288 27.86 -0.66 -12.64
C CYS A 288 27.07 -1.04 -13.90
N LEU A 289 26.32 -0.10 -14.48
CA LEU A 289 25.58 -0.31 -15.74
C LEU A 289 26.53 -0.53 -16.93
N GLU A 290 27.62 0.23 -17.03
CA GLU A 290 28.63 0.03 -18.07
C GLU A 290 29.32 -1.34 -17.94
N GLN A 291 29.61 -1.78 -16.72
CA GLN A 291 30.13 -3.13 -16.46
C GLN A 291 29.16 -4.26 -16.83
N GLN A 292 27.86 -3.95 -16.99
CA GLN A 292 26.83 -4.85 -17.53
C GLN A 292 26.68 -4.76 -19.06
N GLY A 293 27.46 -3.89 -19.73
CA GLY A 293 27.44 -3.74 -21.19
C GLY A 293 26.36 -2.78 -21.69
N MET A 294 25.96 -1.79 -20.89
CA MET A 294 24.91 -0.83 -21.24
C MET A 294 25.17 -0.08 -22.56
N GLU A 295 26.42 0.32 -22.83
CA GLU A 295 26.79 0.94 -24.11
C GLU A 295 26.42 0.06 -25.32
N GLY A 296 26.73 -1.24 -25.27
CA GLY A 296 26.42 -2.19 -26.33
C GLY A 296 24.91 -2.42 -26.50
N ILE A 297 24.17 -2.50 -25.39
CA ILE A 297 22.70 -2.61 -25.38
C ILE A 297 22.09 -1.38 -26.06
N MET A 298 22.54 -0.18 -25.69
CA MET A 298 22.06 1.07 -26.26
C MET A 298 22.35 1.16 -27.75
N GLN A 299 23.58 0.86 -28.18
CA GLN A 299 23.96 0.89 -29.60
C GLN A 299 23.12 -0.09 -30.45
N LYS A 300 22.85 -1.30 -29.94
CA LYS A 300 21.98 -2.29 -30.58
C LYS A 300 20.57 -1.72 -30.83
N HIS A 301 19.96 -1.13 -29.81
CA HIS A 301 18.59 -0.61 -29.90
C HIS A 301 18.49 0.68 -30.71
N MET A 302 19.46 1.58 -30.61
CA MET A 302 19.48 2.86 -31.34
C MET A 302 19.67 2.68 -32.85
N SER A 303 20.54 1.74 -33.24
CA SER A 303 20.84 1.44 -34.66
C SER A 303 19.73 0.64 -35.36
N ASN A 304 18.91 -0.10 -34.62
CA ASN A 304 17.81 -0.87 -35.18
C ASN A 304 16.65 0.07 -35.61
N LYS A 305 16.20 -0.08 -36.87
CA LYS A 305 15.09 0.71 -37.45
C LYS A 305 13.72 0.30 -36.93
N GLY A 306 13.58 -0.93 -36.42
CA GLY A 306 12.33 -1.46 -35.87
C GLY A 306 12.07 -1.07 -34.42
N THR A 307 13.05 -0.48 -33.74
CA THR A 307 12.94 -0.08 -32.33
C THR A 307 11.90 1.05 -32.17
N GLU A 308 11.04 0.91 -31.17
CA GLU A 308 9.99 1.89 -30.90
C GLU A 308 10.55 3.28 -30.55
N PRO A 309 9.90 4.37 -31.01
CA PRO A 309 10.34 5.73 -30.75
C PRO A 309 10.49 6.06 -29.26
N ASP A 310 9.57 5.56 -28.43
CA ASP A 310 9.57 5.83 -26.99
C ASP A 310 10.80 5.21 -26.30
N LEU A 311 11.22 4.02 -26.74
CA LEU A 311 12.44 3.40 -26.23
C LEU A 311 13.68 4.18 -26.66
N LYS A 312 13.77 4.61 -27.92
CA LYS A 312 14.87 5.48 -28.38
C LYS A 312 14.91 6.79 -27.61
N HIS A 313 13.75 7.35 -27.29
CA HIS A 313 13.66 8.55 -26.47
C HIS A 313 14.23 8.32 -25.06
N GLN A 314 13.91 7.21 -24.41
CA GLN A 314 14.48 6.87 -23.11
C GLN A 314 16.00 6.66 -23.15
N PHE A 315 16.54 6.00 -24.18
CA PHE A 315 18.00 5.92 -24.37
C PHE A 315 18.64 7.29 -24.63
N THR A 316 17.96 8.18 -25.36
CA THR A 316 18.44 9.55 -25.56
C THR A 316 18.46 10.34 -24.25
N ILE A 317 17.51 10.10 -23.35
CA ILE A 317 17.52 10.69 -22.00
C ILE A 317 18.73 10.18 -21.21
N TYR A 318 18.96 8.86 -21.23
CA TYR A 318 20.11 8.23 -20.57
C TYR A 318 21.44 8.82 -21.06
N GLU A 319 21.65 8.90 -22.37
CA GLU A 319 22.87 9.43 -22.99
C GLU A 319 23.12 10.91 -22.63
N ARG A 320 22.06 11.70 -22.40
CA ARG A 320 22.20 13.11 -22.00
C ARG A 320 22.55 13.32 -20.53
N MET A 321 22.40 12.29 -19.70
CA MET A 321 22.77 12.36 -18.27
C MET A 321 24.25 12.08 -18.04
N LEU A 322 24.91 11.36 -18.96
CA LEU A 322 26.34 11.05 -18.96
C LEU A 322 27.19 12.25 -19.38
#